data_AF-A0A7S0VXS3-F1
#
_entry.id   AF-A0A7S0VXS3-F1
#
_cell.length_a   1.000
_cell.length_b   1.000
_cell.length_c   1.000
_cell.angle_alpha   90.00
_cell.angle_beta   90.00
_cell.angle_gamma   90.00
#
_symmetry.space_group_name_H-M   'P 1'
#
loop_
_entity.id
_entity.type
_entity.pdbx_description
1 polymer ?
#
loop_
_entity_poly.entity_id
_entity_poly.type
_entity_poly.pdbx_seq_one_letter_code
_entity_poly.pdbx_strand_id
1 'polypeptide(L)'
;DLEKSPELLEHAGTVMRTVGKAVAGLSNVQTLIPVLIELGGKHARFGVQLEYFPVVGEALLHTLEQRLTPAGVWTAEVKDAWNRTWTTIVSVMEPALLEARKALSTNPTLSNTELVQKSWALVEK
;
A
#
# COMPACT_ATOMS: atom_id res chain seq x y z
N ASP A 1 -21.76 12.48 -6.44
CA ASP A 1 -21.22 11.73 -7.58
C ASP A 1 -19.76 11.45 -7.29
N LEU A 2 -19.43 10.20 -6.94
CA LEU A 2 -18.08 9.83 -6.48
C LEU A 2 -17.04 10.01 -7.60
N GLU A 3 -17.43 9.77 -8.85
CA GLU A 3 -16.55 9.89 -10.02
C GLU A 3 -16.03 11.32 -10.23
N LYS A 4 -16.73 12.32 -9.71
CA LYS A 4 -16.37 13.73 -9.80
C LYS A 4 -15.68 14.28 -8.55
N SER A 5 -15.42 13.46 -7.54
CA SER A 5 -14.72 13.89 -6.32
C SER A 5 -13.26 14.24 -6.64
N PRO A 6 -12.81 15.47 -6.32
CA PRO A 6 -11.41 15.86 -6.47
C PRO A 6 -10.45 14.94 -5.70
N GLU A 7 -10.83 14.52 -4.49
CA GLU A 7 -10.03 13.65 -3.63
C GLU A 7 -9.87 12.25 -4.23
N LEU A 8 -10.94 11.69 -4.79
CA LEU A 8 -10.89 10.39 -5.46
C LEU A 8 -10.01 10.45 -6.71
N LEU A 9 -10.12 11.51 -7.50
CA LEU A 9 -9.30 11.71 -8.71
C LEU A 9 -7.81 11.86 -8.36
N GLU A 10 -7.49 12.61 -7.31
CA GLU A 10 -6.11 12.75 -6.83
C GLU A 10 -5.55 11.41 -6.32
N HIS A 11 -6.35 10.67 -5.56
CA HIS A 11 -5.98 9.35 -5.06
C HIS A 11 -5.73 8.37 -6.23
N ALA A 12 -6.66 8.29 -7.18
CA ALA A 12 -6.52 7.45 -8.38
C ALA A 12 -5.24 7.80 -9.16
N GLY A 13 -4.95 9.09 -9.33
CA GLY A 13 -3.70 9.54 -9.96
C GLY A 13 -2.45 9.09 -9.21
N THR A 14 -2.48 9.12 -7.87
CA THR A 14 -1.37 8.65 -7.03
C THR A 14 -1.18 7.14 -7.10
N VAL A 15 -2.27 6.37 -7.10
CA VAL A 15 -2.25 4.91 -7.29
C VAL A 15 -1.66 4.59 -8.65
N MET A 16 -2.14 5.19 -9.74
CA MET A 16 -1.66 4.91 -11.09
C MET A 16 -0.19 5.27 -11.28
N ARG A 17 0.30 6.38 -10.69
CA ARG A 17 1.74 6.70 -10.70
C ARG A 17 2.56 5.68 -9.92
N THR A 18 2.06 5.21 -8.79
CA THR A 18 2.75 4.23 -7.93
C THR A 18 2.82 2.86 -8.62
N VAL A 19 1.70 2.41 -9.21
CA VAL A 19 1.64 1.20 -10.03
C VAL A 19 2.53 1.34 -11.27
N GLY A 20 2.51 2.48 -11.95
CA GLY A 20 3.38 2.75 -13.10
C GLY A 20 4.87 2.70 -12.77
N LYS A 21 5.28 3.22 -11.61
CA LYS A 21 6.66 3.09 -11.11
C LYS A 21 7.01 1.64 -10.77
N ALA A 22 6.09 0.91 -10.14
CA ALA A 22 6.29 -0.51 -9.87
C ALA A 22 6.46 -1.31 -11.16
N VAL A 23 5.63 -1.06 -12.16
CA VAL A 23 5.68 -1.69 -13.49
C VAL A 23 6.99 -1.35 -14.23
N ALA A 24 7.41 -0.08 -14.25
CA ALA A 24 8.68 0.33 -14.84
C ALA A 24 9.89 -0.32 -14.12
N GLY A 25 9.78 -0.49 -12.80
CA GLY A 25 10.77 -1.14 -11.95
C GLY A 25 10.77 -2.67 -12.01
N LEU A 26 9.84 -3.32 -12.72
CA LEU A 26 9.84 -4.80 -12.85
C LEU A 26 11.11 -5.33 -13.54
N SER A 27 11.78 -4.50 -14.33
CA SER A 27 13.09 -4.80 -14.92
C SER A 27 14.23 -4.86 -13.89
N ASN A 28 14.04 -4.28 -12.69
CA ASN A 28 14.98 -4.30 -11.58
C ASN A 28 14.26 -4.46 -10.24
N VAL A 29 13.72 -5.67 -10.03
CA VAL A 29 12.95 -6.06 -8.83
C VAL A 29 13.67 -5.73 -7.52
N GLN A 30 15.00 -5.82 -7.47
CA GLN A 30 15.79 -5.55 -6.26
C GLN A 30 15.66 -4.09 -5.79
N THR A 31 15.53 -3.15 -6.72
CA THR A 31 15.31 -1.73 -6.38
C THR A 31 13.88 -1.42 -5.97
N LEU A 32 12.92 -2.29 -6.33
CA LEU A 32 11.50 -2.08 -6.05
C LEU A 32 11.11 -2.54 -4.65
N ILE A 33 11.76 -3.59 -4.13
CA ILE A 33 11.50 -4.14 -2.78
C ILE A 33 11.48 -3.05 -1.68
N PRO A 34 12.53 -2.20 -1.51
CA PRO A 34 12.53 -1.21 -0.43
C PRO A 34 11.40 -0.17 -0.59
N VAL A 35 11.04 0.18 -1.83
CA VAL A 35 9.93 1.12 -2.11
C VAL A 35 8.58 0.52 -1.70
N LEU A 36 8.37 -0.77 -1.98
CA LEU A 36 7.14 -1.48 -1.60
C LEU A 36 7.04 -1.68 -0.10
N ILE A 37 8.14 -1.94 0.60
CA ILE A 37 8.17 -2.01 2.08
C ILE A 37 7.74 -0.68 2.69
N GLU A 38 8.33 0.44 2.23
CA GLU A 38 7.95 1.78 2.69
C GLU A 38 6.46 2.06 2.43
N LEU A 39 5.98 1.66 1.25
CA LEU A 39 4.59 1.81 0.87
C LEU A 39 3.65 1.00 1.77
N GLY A 40 4.01 -0.25 2.12
CA GLY A 40 3.26 -1.08 3.07
C GLY A 40 3.11 -0.39 4.44
N GLY A 41 4.19 0.19 4.96
CA GLY A 41 4.15 0.97 6.20
C GLY A 41 3.24 2.21 6.11
N LYS A 42 3.24 2.91 4.97
CA LYS A 42 2.31 4.03 4.72
C LYS A 42 0.84 3.58 4.71
N HIS A 43 0.53 2.44 4.08
CA HIS A 43 -0.82 1.87 4.06
C HIS A 43 -1.34 1.54 5.47
N ALA A 44 -0.46 1.06 6.36
CA ALA A 44 -0.81 0.87 7.77
C ALA A 44 -1.21 2.19 8.45
N ARG A 45 -0.44 3.26 8.23
CA ARG A 45 -0.71 4.60 8.79
C ARG A 45 -2.01 5.22 8.25
N PHE A 46 -2.36 4.92 7.00
CA PHE A 46 -3.62 5.34 6.40
C PHE A 46 -4.83 4.48 6.84
N GLY A 47 -4.61 3.43 7.63
CA GLY A 47 -5.68 2.54 8.08
C GLY A 47 -6.19 1.56 7.02
N VAL A 48 -5.46 1.38 5.91
CA VAL A 48 -5.85 0.45 4.84
C VAL A 48 -5.82 -0.98 5.35
N GLN A 49 -6.87 -1.75 5.12
CA GLN A 49 -6.95 -3.15 5.52
C GLN A 49 -6.49 -4.09 4.40
N LEU A 50 -6.01 -5.29 4.76
CA LEU A 50 -5.48 -6.25 3.78
C LEU A 50 -6.59 -6.76 2.84
N GLU A 51 -7.81 -6.80 3.34
CA GLU A 51 -9.04 -7.21 2.66
C GLU A 51 -9.39 -6.31 1.47
N TYR A 52 -8.81 -5.11 1.38
CA TYR A 52 -9.04 -4.19 0.26
C TYR A 52 -8.11 -4.46 -0.93
N PHE A 53 -6.99 -5.14 -0.75
CA PHE A 53 -6.04 -5.40 -1.85
C PHE A 53 -6.63 -6.30 -2.95
N PRO A 54 -7.40 -7.37 -2.65
CA PRO A 54 -8.10 -8.14 -3.69
C PRO A 54 -9.04 -7.27 -4.53
N VAL A 55 -9.83 -6.41 -3.88
CA VAL A 55 -10.81 -5.51 -4.55
C VAL A 55 -10.10 -4.55 -5.50
N VAL A 56 -8.99 -3.94 -5.06
CA VAL A 56 -8.19 -3.04 -5.90
C VAL A 56 -7.54 -3.80 -7.06
N GLY A 57 -7.06 -5.03 -6.82
CA GLY A 57 -6.52 -5.89 -7.86
C GLY A 57 -7.53 -6.20 -8.97
N GLU A 58 -8.74 -6.59 -8.59
CA GLU A 58 -9.83 -6.83 -9.54
C GLU A 58 -10.18 -5.59 -10.35
N ALA A 59 -10.29 -4.42 -9.70
CA ALA A 59 -10.57 -3.16 -10.37
C ALA A 59 -9.45 -2.75 -11.36
N LEU A 60 -8.18 -2.96 -10.97
CA LEU A 60 -7.03 -2.73 -11.85
C LEU A 60 -7.08 -3.63 -13.08
N LEU A 61 -7.30 -4.94 -12.89
CA LEU A 61 -7.39 -5.90 -13.99
C LEU A 61 -8.55 -5.58 -14.93
N HIS A 62 -9.71 -5.22 -14.39
CA HIS A 62 -10.86 -4.82 -15.19
C HIS A 62 -10.55 -3.56 -16.02
N THR A 63 -9.87 -2.58 -15.42
CA THR A 63 -9.42 -1.37 -16.13
C THR A 63 -8.46 -1.73 -17.26
N LEU A 64 -7.49 -2.62 -17.01
CA LEU A 64 -6.54 -3.07 -18.02
C LEU A 64 -7.23 -3.82 -19.17
N GLU A 65 -8.16 -4.72 -18.86
CA GLU A 65 -8.98 -5.43 -19.84
C GLU A 65 -9.70 -4.46 -20.78
N GLN A 66 -10.44 -3.49 -20.23
CA GLN A 66 -11.16 -2.50 -21.02
C GLN A 66 -10.24 -1.66 -21.93
N ARG A 67 -9.03 -1.34 -21.44
CA ARG A 67 -8.11 -0.44 -22.15
C ARG A 67 -7.21 -1.15 -23.15
N LEU A 68 -6.89 -2.43 -22.94
CA LEU A 68 -6.00 -3.21 -23.80
C LEU A 68 -6.76 -4.04 -24.84
N THR A 69 -8.03 -4.36 -24.60
CA THR A 69 -8.88 -5.10 -25.55
C THR A 69 -9.01 -4.39 -26.91
N PRO A 70 -9.24 -3.07 -27.01
CA PRO A 70 -9.34 -2.39 -28.31
C PRO A 70 -8.06 -2.46 -29.15
N ALA A 71 -6.91 -2.65 -28.52
CA ALA A 71 -5.62 -2.82 -29.18
C ALA A 71 -5.31 -4.29 -29.52
N GLY A 72 -6.17 -5.24 -29.14
CA GLY A 72 -5.94 -6.68 -29.34
C GLY A 72 -4.83 -7.27 -28.46
N VAL A 73 -4.43 -6.57 -27.40
CA VAL A 73 -3.29 -6.96 -26.53
C VAL A 73 -3.74 -7.74 -25.29
N TRP A 74 -5.02 -7.67 -24.92
CA TRP A 74 -5.53 -8.41 -23.77
C TRP A 74 -5.68 -9.91 -24.08
N THR A 75 -4.67 -10.70 -23.71
CA THR A 75 -4.66 -12.16 -23.82
C THR A 75 -4.69 -12.83 -22.44
N ALA A 76 -4.88 -14.15 -22.42
CA ALA A 76 -4.83 -14.94 -21.18
C ALA A 76 -3.45 -14.83 -20.50
N GLU A 77 -2.37 -14.81 -21.27
CA GLU A 77 -0.99 -14.65 -20.79
C GLU A 77 -0.78 -13.27 -20.17
N VAL A 78 -1.30 -12.21 -20.78
CA VAL A 78 -1.22 -10.85 -20.24
C VAL A 78 -2.00 -10.74 -18.92
N LYS A 79 -3.20 -11.33 -18.86
CA LYS A 79 -3.99 -11.38 -17.62
C LYS A 79 -3.25 -12.12 -16.51
N ASP A 80 -2.67 -13.28 -16.79
CA ASP A 80 -1.90 -14.05 -15.80
C ASP A 80 -0.66 -13.29 -15.33
N ALA A 81 0.06 -12.64 -16.24
CA ALA A 81 1.22 -11.80 -15.91
C ALA A 81 0.83 -10.68 -14.94
N TRP A 82 -0.24 -9.94 -15.22
CA TRP A 82 -0.72 -8.87 -14.33
C TRP A 82 -1.19 -9.38 -12.97
N ASN A 83 -1.88 -10.53 -12.92
CA ASN A 83 -2.26 -11.17 -11.67
C ASN A 83 -1.04 -11.51 -10.81
N ARG A 84 0.00 -12.10 -11.41
CA ARG A 84 1.24 -12.41 -10.72
C ARG A 84 1.94 -11.14 -10.22
N THR A 85 2.03 -10.12 -11.07
CA THR A 85 2.61 -8.82 -10.70
C THR A 85 1.89 -8.21 -9.49
N TRP A 86 0.55 -8.15 -9.52
CA TRP A 86 -0.22 -7.62 -8.40
C TRP A 86 0.01 -8.45 -7.12
N THR A 87 -0.06 -9.77 -7.22
CA THR A 87 0.18 -10.68 -6.10
C THR A 87 1.58 -10.49 -5.50
N THR A 88 2.61 -10.34 -6.33
CA THR A 88 3.98 -10.07 -5.87
C THR A 88 4.07 -8.74 -5.14
N ILE A 89 3.46 -7.67 -5.67
CA ILE A 89 3.44 -6.35 -5.01
C ILE A 89 2.83 -6.47 -3.61
N VAL A 90 1.66 -7.11 -3.50
CA VAL A 90 0.98 -7.32 -2.22
C VAL A 90 1.83 -8.13 -1.26
N SER A 91 2.46 -9.22 -1.73
CA SER A 91 3.30 -10.09 -0.89
C SER A 91 4.51 -9.38 -0.26
N VAL A 92 5.04 -8.33 -0.90
CA VAL A 92 6.13 -7.52 -0.36
C VAL A 92 5.60 -6.47 0.62
N MET A 93 4.43 -5.89 0.34
CA MET A 93 3.83 -4.85 1.17
C MET A 93 3.22 -5.38 2.46
N GLU A 94 2.61 -6.57 2.42
CA GLU A 94 1.83 -7.14 3.53
C GLU A 94 2.63 -7.27 4.84
N PRO A 95 3.85 -7.84 4.86
CA PRO A 95 4.62 -7.93 6.10
C PRO A 95 4.91 -6.56 6.72
N ALA A 96 5.30 -5.59 5.91
CA ALA A 96 5.61 -4.23 6.35
C ALA A 96 4.37 -3.50 6.89
N LEU A 97 3.21 -3.73 6.25
CA LEU A 97 1.93 -3.20 6.72
C LEU A 97 1.56 -3.78 8.09
N LEU A 98 1.66 -5.11 8.25
CA LEU A 98 1.34 -5.80 9.49
C LEU A 98 2.27 -5.39 10.63
N GLU A 99 3.57 -5.29 10.37
CA GLU A 99 4.56 -4.83 11.34
C GLU A 99 4.27 -3.39 11.79
N ALA A 100 4.05 -2.48 10.84
CA ALA A 100 3.70 -1.10 11.15
C ALA A 100 2.37 -1.01 11.90
N ARG A 101 1.37 -1.82 11.56
CA ARG A 101 0.09 -1.89 12.27
C ARG A 101 0.27 -2.36 13.70
N LYS A 102 1.10 -3.37 13.93
CA LYS A 102 1.44 -3.85 15.28
C LYS A 102 2.13 -2.74 16.09
N ALA A 103 3.06 -2.01 15.48
CA ALA A 103 3.71 -0.88 16.14
C ALA A 103 2.74 0.28 16.46
N LEU A 104 1.71 0.50 15.63
CA LEU A 104 0.66 1.47 15.88
C LEU A 104 -0.34 1.02 16.96
N SER A 105 -0.58 -0.29 17.11
CA SER A 105 -1.51 -0.85 18.11
C SER A 105 -0.87 -1.06 19.48
N THR A 106 0.46 -1.18 19.55
CA THR A 106 1.18 -1.04 20.81
C THR A 106 1.09 0.42 21.25
N ASN A 107 0.30 0.71 22.29
CA ASN A 107 0.46 1.95 23.04
C ASN A 107 1.95 2.09 23.36
N PRO A 108 2.58 3.26 23.15
CA PRO A 108 3.92 3.48 23.68
C PRO A 108 3.79 3.40 25.21
N THR A 109 4.06 2.22 25.76
CA THR A 109 4.27 2.06 27.19
C THR A 109 5.48 2.93 27.48
N LEU A 110 5.25 4.04 28.17
CA LEU A 110 6.33 4.90 28.64
C LEU A 110 7.37 3.98 29.30
N SER A 111 8.64 4.16 28.95
CA SER A 111 9.70 3.47 29.65
C SER A 111 9.62 3.76 31.15
N ASN A 112 10.14 2.87 32.00
CA ASN A 112 10.17 3.11 33.46
C ASN A 112 10.78 4.48 33.78
N THR A 113 11.78 4.92 33.01
CA THR A 113 12.38 6.25 33.12
C THR A 113 11.40 7.38 32.83
N GLU A 114 10.65 7.30 31.72
CA GLU A 114 9.65 8.33 31.36
C GLU A 114 8.47 8.36 32.35
N LEU A 115 8.06 7.21 32.87
CA LEU A 115 7.02 7.12 33.91
C LEU A 115 7.47 7.83 35.19
N VAL A 116 8.69 7.57 35.65
CA VAL A 116 9.26 8.22 36.85
C VAL A 116 9.43 9.72 36.63
N GLN A 117 9.96 10.16 35.48
CA GLN A 117 10.16 11.58 35.19
C GLN A 117 8.84 12.36 35.11
N LYS A 118 7.84 11.82 34.40
CA LYS A 118 6.53 12.48 34.28
C LYS A 118 5.77 12.52 35.61
N SER A 119 5.85 11.46 36.41
CA SER A 119 5.22 11.44 37.73
C SER A 119 5.90 12.40 38.71
N TRP A 120 7.23 12.48 38.70
CA TRP A 120 7.98 13.41 39.55
C TRP A 120 7.68 14.89 39.23
N ALA A 121 7.53 15.23 37.95
CA ALA A 121 7.17 16.59 37.53
C ALA A 121 5.80 17.08 38.04
N LEU A 122 4.90 16.17 38.46
CA LEU A 122 3.63 16.51 39.10
C LEU A 122 3.77 16.72 40.61
N VAL A 123 4.79 16.14 41.23
CA VAL A 123 5.10 16.26 42.67
C VAL A 123 5.84 17.57 42.97
N GLU A 124 6.61 18.09 42.01
CA GLU A 124 7.33 19.37 42.15
C GLU A 124 6.45 20.63 41.96
N LYS A 125 5.13 20.48 41.77
CA LYS A 125 4.16 21.60 41.75
C LYS A 125 3.49 21.80 43.10
#